data_AF-A0A8H7SPX3-F1
#
_entry.id   AF-A0A8H7SPX3-F1
#
_cell.length_a   1.000
_cell.length_b   1.000
_cell.length_c   1.000
_cell.angle_alpha   90.00
_cell.angle_beta   90.00
_cell.angle_gamma   90.00
#
_symmetry.space_group_name_H-M   'P 1'
#
loop_
_entity.id
_entity.type
_entity.pdbx_description
1 polymer ?
#
loop_
_entity_poly.entity_id
_entity_poly.type
_entity_poly.pdbx_seq_one_letter_code
_entity_poly.pdbx_strand_id
1 'polypeptide(L)'
;MNPEAEVELTKRFLEFKRSSSKIGLEEALVQFKTFGQQDWKFEVLCELFYIQFNVQHEVTERANKNIRANLRLLNNEAFLRENGVLIFEVIELYDEIEYNQGNMCCWKYLLEGFVHISTRCELVKGLSKNNPYAYRDFIDQLLQCVHKLNSIYAIQLSEMIFKIIEEYPDYASMVRFKLVEMQILPDLVTRLTVIYCRDLVEFLNGVFYGKSTWFLVQSANSGQYFVKMKQRIIAEIETNMSDLQTNHLAISSAIRALAGIVGYFGIKLVDTEVASLLKVLSLTGTERLVQLLLCLMLLSADQFLKKQKELSQVLVQILQSEISEMPLLILVYFQTDAIQQIEDSIRSVLGMQVPIRRSRVVVYSEKKRSWKMTNFFL
;
A
#
# COMPACT_ATOMS: atom_id res chain seq x y z
N MET A 1 20.55 -10.14 -30.71
CA MET A 1 21.77 -9.51 -31.28
C MET A 1 22.50 -10.44 -32.29
N ASN A 2 23.34 -9.92 -33.20
CA ASN A 2 24.21 -10.78 -34.05
C ASN A 2 25.31 -11.40 -33.16
N PRO A 3 25.51 -12.74 -33.16
CA PRO A 3 26.49 -13.42 -32.31
C PRO A 3 27.91 -12.86 -32.40
N GLU A 4 28.38 -12.46 -33.58
CA GLU A 4 29.73 -11.90 -33.74
C GLU A 4 29.88 -10.54 -33.04
N ALA A 5 28.84 -9.70 -33.12
CA ALA A 5 28.81 -8.41 -32.45
C ALA A 5 28.74 -8.56 -30.92
N GLU A 6 28.05 -9.59 -30.44
CA GLU A 6 27.96 -9.92 -29.01
C GLU A 6 29.29 -10.36 -28.41
N VAL A 7 30.04 -11.21 -29.13
CA VAL A 7 31.38 -11.65 -28.71
C VAL A 7 32.35 -10.47 -28.62
N GLU A 8 32.34 -9.58 -29.62
CA GLU A 8 33.21 -8.40 -29.61
C GLU A 8 32.82 -7.41 -28.49
N LEU A 9 31.51 -7.19 -28.30
CA LEU A 9 30.98 -6.36 -27.22
C LEU A 9 31.38 -6.91 -25.84
N THR A 10 31.26 -8.22 -25.64
CA THR A 10 31.64 -8.92 -24.41
C THR A 10 33.13 -8.78 -24.14
N LYS A 11 33.97 -9.02 -25.14
CA LYS A 11 35.42 -8.89 -25.02
C LYS A 11 35.81 -7.47 -24.64
N ARG A 12 35.26 -6.46 -25.33
CA ARG A 12 35.50 -5.04 -25.04
C ARG A 12 35.07 -4.68 -23.62
N PHE A 13 33.92 -5.18 -23.16
CA PHE A 13 33.45 -4.96 -21.79
C PHE A 13 34.36 -5.60 -20.73
N LEU A 14 34.85 -6.83 -20.98
CA LEU A 14 35.80 -7.49 -20.07
C LEU A 14 37.14 -6.75 -20.01
N GLU A 15 37.62 -6.19 -21.11
CA GLU A 15 38.81 -5.33 -21.13
C GLU A 15 38.60 -4.05 -20.31
N PHE A 16 37.43 -3.42 -20.43
CA PHE A 16 37.04 -2.28 -19.61
C PHE A 16 37.01 -2.65 -18.11
N LYS A 17 36.36 -3.75 -17.73
CA LYS A 17 36.27 -4.21 -16.32
C LYS A 17 37.64 -4.54 -15.72
N ARG A 18 38.54 -5.14 -16.51
CA ARG A 18 39.94 -5.36 -16.10
C ARG A 18 40.69 -4.06 -15.93
N SER A 19 40.44 -3.07 -16.78
CA SER A 19 41.07 -1.76 -16.71
C SER A 19 40.56 -0.97 -15.51
N SER A 20 39.26 -0.96 -15.23
CA SER A 20 38.67 -0.28 -14.07
C SER A 20 39.24 -0.80 -12.74
N SER A 21 39.53 -2.10 -12.66
CA SER A 21 40.19 -2.70 -11.49
C SER A 21 41.66 -2.29 -11.32
N LYS A 22 42.33 -1.85 -12.40
CA LYS A 22 43.74 -1.46 -12.40
C LYS A 22 43.97 0.04 -12.21
N ILE A 23 43.21 0.87 -12.91
CA ILE A 23 43.43 2.31 -12.98
C ILE A 23 42.34 3.15 -12.30
N GLY A 24 41.29 2.50 -11.78
CA GLY A 24 40.11 3.19 -11.25
C GLY A 24 38.95 3.24 -12.25
N LEU A 25 37.72 3.29 -11.74
CA LEU A 25 36.50 3.28 -12.56
C LEU A 25 36.37 4.57 -13.38
N GLU A 26 36.69 5.72 -12.80
CA GLU A 26 36.56 7.02 -13.46
C GLU A 26 37.56 7.14 -14.62
N GLU A 27 38.81 6.76 -14.39
CA GLU A 27 39.88 6.76 -15.38
C GLU A 27 39.60 5.77 -16.52
N ALA A 28 39.10 4.57 -16.20
CA ALA A 28 38.69 3.59 -17.19
C ALA A 28 37.51 4.10 -18.04
N LEU A 29 36.53 4.78 -17.44
CA LEU A 29 35.42 5.38 -18.19
C LEU A 29 35.93 6.47 -19.15
N VAL A 30 36.89 7.31 -18.74
CA VAL A 30 37.49 8.32 -19.62
C VAL A 30 38.25 7.67 -20.78
N GLN A 31 39.08 6.67 -20.49
CA GLN A 31 39.87 5.94 -21.48
C GLN A 31 38.98 5.27 -22.54
N PHE A 32 37.89 4.61 -22.12
CA PHE A 32 37.04 3.86 -23.05
C PHE A 32 35.95 4.71 -23.73
N LYS A 33 35.66 5.93 -23.22
CA LYS A 33 34.79 6.92 -23.89
C LYS A 33 35.49 7.70 -25.01
N THR A 34 36.81 7.79 -25.01
CA THR A 34 37.58 8.61 -25.96
C THR A 34 37.98 7.87 -27.26
N PHE A 35 37.90 6.55 -27.29
CA PHE A 35 38.26 5.73 -28.46
C PHE A 35 37.04 5.24 -29.26
N GLY A 36 36.78 5.85 -30.43
CA GLY A 36 35.95 5.29 -31.51
C GLY A 36 34.43 5.50 -31.41
N GLN A 37 33.70 5.21 -32.51
CA GLN A 37 32.24 5.35 -32.67
C GLN A 37 31.48 4.95 -31.39
N GLN A 38 30.58 5.83 -30.92
CA GLN A 38 29.74 5.59 -29.74
C GLN A 38 28.81 4.40 -30.00
N ASP A 39 29.26 3.19 -29.67
CA ASP A 39 28.38 2.04 -29.53
C ASP A 39 27.61 2.20 -28.22
N TRP A 40 26.35 2.61 -28.35
CA TRP A 40 25.47 2.82 -27.21
C TRP A 40 25.30 1.54 -26.37
N LYS A 41 25.43 0.34 -26.96
CA LYS A 41 25.30 -0.93 -26.22
C LYS A 41 26.44 -1.11 -25.24
N PHE A 42 27.66 -0.80 -25.67
CA PHE A 42 28.83 -0.79 -24.80
C PHE A 42 28.70 0.26 -23.69
N GLU A 43 28.17 1.44 -24.02
CA GLU A 43 27.90 2.48 -23.01
C GLU A 43 26.85 2.03 -21.98
N VAL A 44 25.79 1.33 -22.39
CA VAL A 44 24.81 0.73 -21.46
C VAL A 44 25.49 -0.30 -20.55
N LEU A 45 26.35 -1.19 -21.07
CA LEU A 45 27.11 -2.13 -20.23
C LEU A 45 27.99 -1.42 -19.19
N CYS A 46 28.64 -0.32 -19.59
CA CYS A 46 29.44 0.51 -18.68
C CYS A 46 28.57 1.18 -17.62
N GLU A 47 27.38 1.67 -17.99
CA GLU A 47 26.41 2.26 -17.07
C GLU A 47 25.87 1.24 -16.06
N LEU A 48 25.57 0.00 -16.49
CA LEU A 48 25.17 -1.11 -15.60
C LEU A 48 26.28 -1.46 -14.61
N PHE A 49 27.52 -1.58 -15.08
CA PHE A 49 28.67 -1.80 -14.20
C PHE A 49 28.87 -0.64 -13.22
N TYR A 50 28.69 0.60 -13.67
CA TYR A 50 28.80 1.78 -12.83
C TYR A 50 27.75 1.80 -11.72
N ILE A 51 26.50 1.45 -12.04
CA ILE A 51 25.42 1.29 -11.06
C ILE A 51 25.81 0.25 -10.01
N GLN A 52 26.15 -0.97 -10.46
CA GLN A 52 26.54 -2.07 -9.56
C GLN A 52 27.70 -1.66 -8.65
N PHE A 53 28.75 -1.05 -9.21
CA PHE A 53 29.91 -0.63 -8.44
C PHE A 53 29.54 0.37 -7.34
N ASN A 54 28.75 1.40 -7.65
CA ASN A 54 28.36 2.41 -6.67
C ASN A 54 27.47 1.82 -5.56
N VAL A 55 26.52 0.95 -5.89
CA VAL A 55 25.68 0.30 -4.88
C VAL A 55 26.50 -0.60 -3.94
N GLN A 56 27.55 -1.24 -4.45
CA GLN A 56 28.41 -2.12 -3.66
C GLN A 56 29.37 -1.36 -2.73
N HIS A 57 29.89 -0.20 -3.16
CA HIS A 57 31.02 0.45 -2.51
C HIS A 57 30.67 1.77 -1.82
N GLU A 58 29.52 2.38 -2.13
CA GLU A 58 29.11 3.67 -1.58
C GLU A 58 27.91 3.55 -0.63
N VAL A 59 27.79 4.53 0.28
CA VAL A 59 26.56 4.72 1.04
C VAL A 59 25.44 5.24 0.12
N THR A 60 24.19 4.91 0.44
CA THR A 60 23.01 5.19 -0.41
C THR A 60 22.93 6.62 -0.94
N GLU A 61 23.27 7.63 -0.14
CA GLU A 61 23.23 9.04 -0.58
C GLU A 61 24.30 9.37 -1.63
N ARG A 62 25.52 8.84 -1.45
CA ARG A 62 26.62 9.02 -2.40
C ARG A 62 26.38 8.22 -3.67
N ALA A 63 25.93 6.97 -3.53
CA ALA A 63 25.52 6.14 -4.66
C ALA A 63 24.47 6.87 -5.51
N ASN A 64 23.44 7.45 -4.90
CA ASN A 64 22.45 8.23 -5.63
C ASN A 64 23.05 9.43 -6.36
N LYS A 65 23.89 10.23 -5.69
CA LYS A 65 24.52 11.41 -6.31
C LYS A 65 25.35 11.00 -7.53
N ASN A 66 26.16 9.96 -7.39
CA ASN A 66 27.06 9.46 -8.42
C ASN A 66 26.28 8.87 -9.60
N ILE A 67 25.29 8.00 -9.33
CA ILE A 67 24.45 7.37 -10.34
C ILE A 67 23.69 8.44 -11.14
N ARG A 68 23.04 9.39 -10.47
CA ARG A 68 22.27 10.44 -11.19
C ARG A 68 23.15 11.38 -12.02
N ALA A 69 24.34 11.70 -11.54
CA ALA A 69 25.22 12.65 -12.23
C ALA A 69 25.91 12.04 -13.46
N ASN A 70 26.18 10.73 -13.45
CA ASN A 70 27.07 10.10 -14.44
C ASN A 70 26.35 9.19 -15.46
N LEU A 71 25.09 8.81 -15.21
CA LEU A 71 24.30 8.06 -16.18
C LEU A 71 23.65 8.99 -17.21
N ARG A 72 23.87 8.69 -18.49
CA ARG A 72 23.37 9.45 -19.64
C ARG A 72 22.23 8.71 -20.33
N LEU A 73 22.46 7.45 -20.72
CA LEU A 73 21.54 6.70 -21.56
C LEU A 73 20.38 6.14 -20.75
N LEU A 74 20.66 5.47 -19.63
CA LEU A 74 19.63 4.89 -18.80
C LEU A 74 18.73 5.95 -18.16
N ASN A 75 19.23 7.17 -17.88
CA ASN A 75 18.40 8.29 -17.40
C ASN A 75 17.54 8.96 -18.49
N ASN A 76 17.72 8.59 -19.77
CA ASN A 76 17.04 9.23 -20.90
C ASN A 76 15.82 8.41 -21.35
N GLU A 77 14.62 8.92 -21.03
CA GLU A 77 13.36 8.27 -21.40
C GLU A 77 13.15 8.10 -22.91
N ALA A 78 13.58 9.07 -23.72
CA ALA A 78 13.41 8.99 -25.18
C ALA A 78 14.27 7.85 -25.73
N PHE A 79 15.51 7.75 -25.25
CA PHE A 79 16.41 6.66 -25.59
C PHE A 79 15.85 5.29 -25.22
N LEU A 80 15.28 5.15 -24.01
CA LEU A 80 14.64 3.89 -23.58
C LEU A 80 13.44 3.52 -24.46
N ARG A 81 12.64 4.50 -24.89
CA ARG A 81 11.48 4.26 -25.75
C ARG A 81 11.89 3.82 -27.15
N GLU A 82 12.93 4.42 -27.70
CA GLU A 82 13.43 4.11 -29.05
C GLU A 82 14.16 2.75 -29.11
N ASN A 83 14.90 2.39 -28.06
CA ASN A 83 15.80 1.24 -28.07
C ASN A 83 15.38 0.10 -27.12
N GLY A 84 14.19 0.18 -26.51
CA GLY A 84 13.77 -0.64 -25.37
C GLY A 84 14.12 -2.12 -25.47
N VAL A 85 13.64 -2.84 -26.51
CA VAL A 85 13.90 -4.28 -26.67
C VAL A 85 15.40 -4.60 -26.65
N LEU A 86 16.19 -3.83 -27.40
CA LEU A 86 17.63 -4.03 -27.48
C LEU A 86 18.35 -3.67 -26.18
N ILE A 87 17.82 -2.74 -25.38
CA ILE A 87 18.37 -2.43 -24.06
C ILE A 87 18.20 -3.63 -23.13
N PHE A 88 17.06 -4.31 -23.17
CA PHE A 88 16.84 -5.49 -22.34
C PHE A 88 17.73 -6.67 -22.78
N GLU A 89 17.97 -6.87 -24.08
CA GLU A 89 19.00 -7.81 -24.57
C GLU A 89 20.39 -7.49 -23.99
N VAL A 90 20.75 -6.20 -23.88
CA VAL A 90 22.05 -5.79 -23.32
C VAL A 90 22.10 -5.99 -21.80
N ILE A 91 21.00 -5.79 -21.08
CA ILE A 91 20.95 -6.07 -19.63
C ILE A 91 21.05 -7.58 -19.36
N GLU A 92 20.40 -8.42 -20.18
CA GLU A 92 20.52 -9.88 -20.09
C GLU A 92 21.95 -10.34 -20.39
N LEU A 93 22.56 -9.80 -21.46
CA LEU A 93 23.98 -10.05 -21.75
C LEU A 93 24.88 -9.64 -20.58
N TYR A 94 24.62 -8.50 -19.95
CA TYR A 94 25.38 -8.06 -18.77
C TYR A 94 25.31 -9.10 -17.64
N ASP A 95 24.12 -9.63 -17.36
CA ASP A 95 23.94 -10.68 -16.35
C ASP A 95 24.70 -11.96 -16.70
N GLU A 96 24.63 -12.41 -17.96
CA GLU A 96 25.39 -13.57 -18.43
C GLU A 96 26.90 -13.38 -18.29
N ILE A 97 27.41 -12.20 -18.64
CA ILE A 97 28.83 -11.87 -18.48
C ILE A 97 29.21 -11.89 -17.00
N GLU A 98 28.44 -11.27 -16.12
CA GLU A 98 28.71 -11.24 -14.68
C GLU A 98 28.65 -12.65 -14.06
N TYR A 99 27.66 -13.45 -14.45
CA TYR A 99 27.52 -14.85 -14.04
C TYR A 99 28.76 -15.67 -14.42
N ASN A 100 29.23 -15.54 -15.67
CA ASN A 100 30.44 -16.21 -16.16
C ASN A 100 31.73 -15.75 -15.45
N GLN A 101 31.72 -14.55 -14.85
CA GLN A 101 32.81 -14.07 -13.99
C GLN A 101 32.63 -14.47 -12.51
N GLY A 102 31.60 -15.26 -12.17
CA GLY A 102 31.32 -15.76 -10.82
C GLY A 102 30.49 -14.83 -9.94
N ASN A 103 29.92 -13.75 -10.49
CA ASN A 103 29.09 -12.81 -9.74
C ASN A 103 27.61 -13.22 -9.79
N MET A 104 27.18 -13.97 -8.78
CA MET A 104 25.80 -14.47 -8.65
C MET A 104 24.79 -13.42 -8.15
N CYS A 105 25.26 -12.22 -7.79
CA CYS A 105 24.44 -11.19 -7.14
C CYS A 105 24.19 -9.96 -8.05
N CYS A 106 24.45 -10.07 -9.35
CA CYS A 106 24.31 -8.99 -10.33
C CYS A 106 22.97 -8.26 -10.22
N TRP A 107 21.86 -9.01 -10.35
CA TRP A 107 20.51 -8.45 -10.28
C TRP A 107 20.19 -7.71 -8.99
N LYS A 108 20.68 -8.20 -7.84
CA LYS A 108 20.44 -7.57 -6.55
C LYS A 108 20.96 -6.14 -6.53
N TYR A 109 22.19 -5.94 -6.98
CA TYR A 109 22.83 -4.63 -6.97
C TYR A 109 22.28 -3.73 -8.08
N LEU A 110 21.96 -4.29 -9.25
CA LEU A 110 21.34 -3.52 -10.33
C LEU A 110 19.95 -3.00 -9.94
N LEU A 111 19.08 -3.84 -9.40
CA LEU A 111 17.74 -3.44 -8.98
C LEU A 111 17.78 -2.43 -7.84
N GLU A 112 18.66 -2.61 -6.86
CA GLU A 112 18.91 -1.62 -5.79
C GLU A 112 19.36 -0.28 -6.40
N GLY A 113 20.24 -0.32 -7.39
CA GLY A 113 20.75 0.88 -8.06
C GLY A 113 19.73 1.57 -8.98
N PHE A 114 18.83 0.82 -9.61
CA PHE A 114 17.74 1.37 -10.43
C PHE A 114 16.82 2.29 -9.63
N VAL A 115 16.69 2.08 -8.31
CA VAL A 115 15.95 2.99 -7.43
C VAL A 115 16.41 4.45 -7.59
N HIS A 116 17.70 4.67 -7.87
CA HIS A 116 18.29 5.99 -8.00
C HIS A 116 18.08 6.66 -9.36
N ILE A 117 17.61 5.93 -10.39
CA ILE A 117 17.48 6.40 -11.77
C ILE A 117 16.13 7.09 -11.99
N SER A 118 16.09 8.08 -12.88
CA SER A 118 14.83 8.77 -13.25
C SER A 118 13.82 7.84 -13.91
N THR A 119 14.28 6.97 -14.81
CA THR A 119 13.52 6.04 -15.68
C THR A 119 13.28 4.65 -15.06
N ARG A 120 13.44 4.54 -13.74
CA ARG A 120 13.39 3.27 -13.00
C ARG A 120 12.14 2.44 -13.28
N CYS A 121 11.00 3.10 -13.46
CA CYS A 121 9.70 2.48 -13.69
C CYS A 121 9.62 1.81 -15.06
N GLU A 122 10.15 2.47 -16.08
CA GLU A 122 10.23 2.01 -17.46
C GLU A 122 11.14 0.79 -17.56
N LEU A 123 12.30 0.84 -16.88
CA LEU A 123 13.25 -0.27 -16.84
C LEU A 123 12.66 -1.51 -16.17
N VAL A 124 12.13 -1.41 -14.95
CA VAL A 124 11.59 -2.59 -14.26
C VAL A 124 10.36 -3.17 -14.94
N LYS A 125 9.51 -2.33 -15.53
CA LYS A 125 8.35 -2.76 -16.29
C LYS A 125 8.78 -3.54 -17.54
N GLY A 126 9.74 -3.00 -18.30
CA GLY A 126 10.24 -3.68 -19.49
C GLY A 126 11.02 -4.95 -19.17
N LEU A 127 11.85 -4.96 -18.12
CA LEU A 127 12.54 -6.16 -17.65
C LEU A 127 11.57 -7.27 -17.26
N SER A 128 10.53 -6.92 -16.50
CA SER A 128 9.53 -7.90 -16.07
C SER A 128 8.79 -8.49 -17.26
N LYS A 129 8.49 -7.67 -18.28
CA LYS A 129 7.82 -8.12 -19.51
C LYS A 129 8.68 -9.06 -20.35
N ASN A 130 10.00 -8.80 -20.44
CA ASN A 130 10.90 -9.63 -21.24
C ASN A 130 11.33 -10.91 -20.52
N ASN A 131 11.36 -10.90 -19.17
CA ASN A 131 11.67 -12.07 -18.36
C ASN A 131 10.50 -12.45 -17.43
N PRO A 132 9.47 -13.15 -17.96
CA PRO A 132 8.25 -13.48 -17.22
C PRO A 132 8.45 -14.51 -16.11
N TYR A 133 9.66 -15.07 -15.95
CA TYR A 133 9.98 -16.01 -14.88
C TYR A 133 10.75 -15.33 -13.74
N ALA A 134 11.54 -14.30 -14.04
CA ALA A 134 12.39 -13.62 -13.05
C ALA A 134 11.69 -12.51 -12.25
N TYR A 135 10.49 -12.04 -12.65
CA TYR A 135 9.81 -10.94 -11.95
C TYR A 135 9.58 -11.21 -10.45
N ARG A 136 9.41 -12.47 -10.06
CA ARG A 136 9.25 -12.86 -8.64
C ARG A 136 10.54 -12.61 -7.86
N ASP A 137 11.67 -12.98 -8.44
CA ASP A 137 12.99 -12.78 -7.86
C ASP A 137 13.33 -11.28 -7.82
N PHE A 138 12.95 -10.52 -8.84
CA PHE A 138 13.13 -9.07 -8.84
C PHE A 138 12.41 -8.40 -7.68
N ILE A 139 11.16 -8.79 -7.42
CA ILE A 139 10.40 -8.27 -6.28
C ILE A 139 11.08 -8.66 -4.97
N ASP A 140 11.51 -9.91 -4.82
CA ASP A 140 12.13 -10.38 -3.58
C ASP A 140 13.46 -9.67 -3.30
N GLN A 141 14.25 -9.40 -4.33
CA GLN A 141 15.48 -8.60 -4.22
C GLN A 141 15.18 -7.15 -3.85
N LEU A 142 14.18 -6.50 -4.49
CA LEU A 142 13.77 -5.14 -4.15
C LEU A 142 13.30 -5.05 -2.69
N LEU A 143 12.49 -6.01 -2.22
CA LEU A 143 12.01 -6.02 -0.83
C LEU A 143 13.15 -6.09 0.20
N GLN A 144 14.24 -6.81 -0.11
CA GLN A 144 15.41 -6.88 0.77
C GLN A 144 16.16 -5.55 0.91
N CYS A 145 16.06 -4.65 -0.07
CA CYS A 145 16.75 -3.37 -0.07
C CYS A 145 16.04 -2.31 0.78
N VAL A 146 14.75 -2.47 1.09
CA VAL A 146 13.92 -1.43 1.72
C VAL A 146 14.52 -0.87 3.01
N HIS A 147 15.08 -1.71 3.87
CA HIS A 147 15.63 -1.28 5.16
C HIS A 147 16.92 -0.44 5.04
N LYS A 148 17.60 -0.48 3.89
CA LYS A 148 18.80 0.33 3.64
C LYS A 148 18.48 1.70 3.06
N LEU A 149 17.24 1.89 2.61
CA LEU A 149 16.82 3.09 1.90
C LEU A 149 16.23 4.11 2.87
N ASN A 150 16.49 5.40 2.61
CA ASN A 150 15.78 6.47 3.29
C ASN A 150 14.33 6.58 2.77
N SER A 151 13.53 7.45 3.39
CA SER A 151 12.10 7.61 3.06
C SER A 151 11.84 7.97 1.59
N ILE A 152 12.70 8.76 0.96
CA ILE A 152 12.55 9.16 -0.45
C ILE A 152 12.74 7.94 -1.36
N TYR A 153 13.81 7.16 -1.15
CA TYR A 153 14.08 5.99 -1.97
C TYR A 153 13.10 4.84 -1.70
N ALA A 154 12.54 4.74 -0.49
CA ALA A 154 11.46 3.81 -0.19
C ALA A 154 10.20 4.09 -1.03
N ILE A 155 9.88 5.37 -1.31
CA ILE A 155 8.80 5.74 -2.23
C ILE A 155 9.13 5.31 -3.66
N GLN A 156 10.36 5.56 -4.12
CA GLN A 156 10.79 5.18 -5.47
C GLN A 156 10.76 3.66 -5.69
N LEU A 157 11.18 2.90 -4.68
CA LEU A 157 11.11 1.45 -4.68
C LEU A 157 9.66 0.94 -4.68
N SER A 158 8.78 1.58 -3.91
CA SER A 158 7.34 1.28 -3.91
C SER A 158 6.72 1.46 -5.31
N GLU A 159 7.10 2.52 -6.03
CA GLU A 159 6.67 2.74 -7.41
C GLU A 159 7.17 1.64 -8.37
N MET A 160 8.43 1.22 -8.22
CA MET A 160 9.00 0.14 -9.03
C MET A 160 8.27 -1.17 -8.81
N ILE A 161 8.05 -1.60 -7.56
CA ILE A 161 7.30 -2.83 -7.26
C ILE A 161 5.88 -2.73 -7.83
N PHE A 162 5.23 -1.58 -7.70
CA PHE A 162 3.90 -1.38 -8.26
C PHE A 162 3.90 -1.55 -9.78
N LYS A 163 4.92 -1.06 -10.49
CA LYS A 163 5.04 -1.20 -11.95
C LYS A 163 5.27 -2.64 -12.40
N ILE A 164 5.98 -3.45 -11.62
CA ILE A 164 6.10 -4.89 -11.88
C ILE A 164 4.73 -5.56 -11.72
N ILE A 165 3.97 -5.20 -10.68
CA ILE A 165 2.64 -5.76 -10.43
C ILE A 165 1.58 -5.28 -11.44
N GLU A 166 1.74 -4.10 -12.04
CA GLU A 166 0.91 -3.68 -13.18
C GLU A 166 0.99 -4.69 -14.33
N GLU A 167 2.16 -5.30 -14.58
CA GLU A 167 2.34 -6.32 -15.61
C GLU A 167 1.87 -7.72 -15.16
N TYR A 168 1.95 -8.01 -13.84
CA TYR A 168 1.55 -9.29 -13.26
C TYR A 168 0.56 -9.15 -12.09
N PRO A 169 -0.70 -8.74 -12.35
CA PRO A 169 -1.69 -8.47 -11.31
C PRO A 169 -1.98 -9.65 -10.38
N ASP A 170 -1.91 -10.89 -10.90
CA ASP A 170 -2.20 -12.11 -10.13
C ASP A 170 -1.25 -12.30 -8.95
N TYR A 171 -0.05 -11.68 -9.00
CA TYR A 171 0.94 -11.76 -7.92
C TYR A 171 0.73 -10.69 -6.82
N ALA A 172 -0.20 -9.75 -7.01
CA ALA A 172 -0.42 -8.63 -6.09
C ALA A 172 -0.71 -9.09 -4.65
N SER A 173 -1.54 -10.12 -4.48
CA SER A 173 -1.92 -10.66 -3.17
C SER A 173 -0.71 -11.24 -2.42
N MET A 174 0.18 -11.95 -3.14
CA MET A 174 1.40 -12.51 -2.57
C MET A 174 2.37 -11.41 -2.13
N VAL A 175 2.55 -10.39 -2.97
CA VAL A 175 3.42 -9.25 -2.62
C VAL A 175 2.86 -8.47 -1.44
N ARG A 176 1.54 -8.23 -1.42
CA ARG A 176 0.86 -7.61 -0.27
C ARG A 176 1.11 -8.40 1.01
N PHE A 177 1.01 -9.73 0.96
CA PHE A 177 1.32 -10.58 2.10
C PHE A 177 2.78 -10.41 2.57
N LYS A 178 3.76 -10.48 1.67
CA LYS A 178 5.19 -10.26 2.02
C LYS A 178 5.42 -8.90 2.67
N LEU A 179 4.85 -7.82 2.10
CA LEU A 179 4.95 -6.46 2.65
C LEU A 179 4.37 -6.35 4.07
N VAL A 180 3.25 -7.03 4.33
CA VAL A 180 2.57 -7.05 5.63
C VAL A 180 3.32 -7.89 6.66
N GLU A 181 3.92 -9.02 6.25
CA GLU A 181 4.79 -9.83 7.10
C GLU A 181 6.06 -9.07 7.51
N MET A 182 6.68 -8.41 6.54
CA MET A 182 7.86 -7.58 6.76
C MET A 182 7.55 -6.25 7.44
N GLN A 183 6.27 -5.85 7.53
CA GLN A 183 5.83 -4.54 8.02
C GLN A 183 6.56 -3.37 7.33
N ILE A 184 6.54 -3.36 6.00
CA ILE A 184 7.16 -2.31 5.17
C ILE A 184 6.21 -1.77 4.10
N LEU A 185 6.42 -0.53 3.69
CA LEU A 185 5.68 0.15 2.62
C LEU A 185 4.14 0.05 2.77
N PRO A 186 3.57 0.50 3.90
CA PRO A 186 2.13 0.42 4.17
C PRO A 186 1.28 1.12 3.09
N ASP A 187 1.79 2.19 2.45
CA ASP A 187 1.13 2.85 1.32
C ASP A 187 0.97 1.94 0.10
N LEU A 188 2.00 1.13 -0.21
CA LEU A 188 1.96 0.18 -1.31
C LEU A 188 0.93 -0.91 -1.03
N VAL A 189 0.89 -1.40 0.22
CA VAL A 189 -0.10 -2.37 0.68
C VAL A 189 -1.52 -1.84 0.49
N THR A 190 -1.79 -0.60 0.90
CA THR A 190 -3.07 0.07 0.69
C THR A 190 -3.43 0.15 -0.79
N ARG A 191 -2.48 0.59 -1.63
CA ARG A 191 -2.66 0.73 -3.08
C ARG A 191 -2.95 -0.61 -3.76
N LEU A 192 -2.17 -1.65 -3.47
CA LEU A 192 -2.35 -3.01 -4.01
C LEU A 192 -3.71 -3.60 -3.59
N THR A 193 -4.10 -3.39 -2.33
CA THR A 193 -5.38 -3.85 -1.80
C THR A 193 -6.55 -3.26 -2.59
N VAL A 194 -6.52 -1.95 -2.86
CA VAL A 194 -7.58 -1.30 -3.64
C VAL A 194 -7.53 -1.70 -5.11
N ILE A 195 -6.37 -1.80 -5.73
CA ILE A 195 -6.33 -1.92 -7.19
C ILE A 195 -6.53 -3.38 -7.62
N TYR A 196 -5.90 -4.35 -6.95
CA TYR A 196 -5.80 -5.73 -7.44
C TYR A 196 -6.42 -6.78 -6.52
N CYS A 197 -6.47 -6.54 -5.21
CA CYS A 197 -6.94 -7.56 -4.26
C CYS A 197 -8.48 -7.51 -4.10
N ARG A 198 -9.08 -8.68 -3.86
CA ARG A 198 -10.54 -8.83 -3.69
C ARG A 198 -10.97 -9.03 -2.23
N ASP A 199 -10.06 -9.49 -1.38
CA ASP A 199 -10.26 -9.82 0.04
C ASP A 199 -10.12 -8.59 0.95
N LEU A 200 -10.75 -7.48 0.57
CA LEU A 200 -10.60 -6.19 1.27
C LEU A 200 -11.02 -6.27 2.74
N VAL A 201 -12.17 -6.88 3.01
CA VAL A 201 -12.77 -6.93 4.35
C VAL A 201 -11.95 -7.83 5.28
N GLU A 202 -11.58 -9.02 4.82
CA GLU A 202 -10.75 -9.97 5.57
C GLU A 202 -9.38 -9.37 5.88
N PHE A 203 -8.76 -8.75 4.88
CA PHE A 203 -7.48 -8.09 5.02
C PHE A 203 -7.51 -6.99 6.08
N LEU A 204 -8.46 -6.05 6.00
CA LEU A 204 -8.56 -4.96 6.95
C LEU A 204 -8.83 -5.46 8.37
N ASN A 205 -9.70 -6.46 8.51
CA ASN A 205 -9.97 -7.07 9.81
C ASN A 205 -8.73 -7.75 10.42
N GLY A 206 -7.91 -8.41 9.60
CA GLY A 206 -6.63 -8.98 10.04
C GLY A 206 -5.62 -7.91 10.46
N VAL A 207 -5.49 -6.85 9.66
CA VAL A 207 -4.59 -5.74 9.96
C VAL A 207 -4.99 -4.98 11.22
N PHE A 208 -6.28 -4.65 11.37
CA PHE A 208 -6.77 -3.93 12.55
C PHE A 208 -6.69 -4.75 13.84
N TYR A 209 -6.69 -6.08 13.74
CA TYR A 209 -6.53 -6.97 14.88
C TYR A 209 -5.08 -7.03 15.39
N GLY A 210 -4.08 -7.18 14.50
CA GLY A 210 -2.71 -7.49 14.93
C GLY A 210 -1.61 -6.52 14.49
N LYS A 211 -1.84 -5.68 13.47
CA LYS A 211 -0.79 -4.88 12.82
C LYS A 211 -1.19 -3.41 12.60
N SER A 212 -2.14 -2.92 13.40
CA SER A 212 -2.74 -1.60 13.20
C SER A 212 -1.71 -0.47 13.35
N THR A 213 -0.90 -0.46 14.40
CA THR A 213 0.08 0.62 14.67
C THR A 213 1.02 0.89 13.48
N TRP A 214 1.56 -0.16 12.86
CA TRP A 214 2.37 -0.05 11.65
C TRP A 214 1.55 0.44 10.45
N PHE A 215 0.37 -0.14 10.24
CA PHE A 215 -0.48 0.20 9.09
C PHE A 215 -1.00 1.64 9.15
N LEU A 216 -1.01 2.29 10.31
CA LEU A 216 -1.36 3.70 10.46
C LEU A 216 -0.29 4.67 9.95
N VAL A 217 0.94 4.20 9.71
CA VAL A 217 2.05 5.02 9.18
C VAL A 217 1.87 5.21 7.67
N GLN A 218 0.77 5.84 7.25
CA GLN A 218 0.42 6.10 5.86
C GLN A 218 0.82 7.52 5.46
N SER A 219 1.19 7.72 4.20
CA SER A 219 1.34 9.06 3.65
C SER A 219 -0.02 9.74 3.44
N ALA A 220 0.00 11.07 3.32
CA ALA A 220 -1.19 11.86 3.00
C ALA A 220 -1.86 11.42 1.69
N ASN A 221 -1.10 10.86 0.75
CA ASN A 221 -1.59 10.42 -0.55
C ASN A 221 -2.46 9.16 -0.47
N SER A 222 -2.40 8.41 0.64
CA SER A 222 -3.19 7.19 0.83
C SER A 222 -4.67 7.44 1.12
N GLY A 223 -5.05 8.69 1.45
CA GLY A 223 -6.42 9.08 1.75
C GLY A 223 -7.44 8.69 0.67
N GLN A 224 -7.09 8.87 -0.60
CA GLN A 224 -7.97 8.51 -1.73
C GLN A 224 -8.24 6.99 -1.79
N TYR A 225 -7.27 6.16 -1.39
CA TYR A 225 -7.44 4.71 -1.38
C TYR A 225 -8.39 4.29 -0.26
N PHE A 226 -8.29 4.90 0.92
CA PHE A 226 -9.25 4.63 2.01
C PHE A 226 -10.68 5.04 1.66
N VAL A 227 -10.87 6.13 0.90
CA VAL A 227 -12.19 6.49 0.37
C VAL A 227 -12.72 5.42 -0.58
N LYS A 228 -11.89 4.90 -1.48
CA LYS A 228 -12.28 3.80 -2.39
C LYS A 228 -12.56 2.50 -1.63
N MET A 229 -11.77 2.17 -0.61
CA MET A 229 -12.03 1.02 0.26
C MET A 229 -13.39 1.15 0.96
N LYS A 230 -13.67 2.32 1.54
CA LYS A 230 -14.97 2.62 2.16
C LYS A 230 -16.12 2.36 1.18
N GLN A 231 -16.03 2.90 -0.04
CA GLN A 231 -17.08 2.74 -1.06
C GLN A 231 -17.33 1.27 -1.39
N ARG A 232 -16.27 0.45 -1.51
CA ARG A 232 -16.40 -0.99 -1.74
C ARG A 232 -17.07 -1.71 -0.58
N ILE A 233 -16.69 -1.39 0.66
CA ILE A 233 -17.27 -2.00 1.86
C ILE A 233 -18.76 -1.65 1.96
N ILE A 234 -19.15 -0.40 1.68
CA ILE A 234 -20.56 0.01 1.64
C ILE A 234 -21.33 -0.78 0.57
N ALA A 235 -20.78 -0.89 -0.65
CA ALA A 235 -21.42 -1.65 -1.72
C ALA A 235 -21.59 -3.14 -1.37
N GLU A 236 -20.61 -3.72 -0.67
CA GLU A 236 -20.66 -5.10 -0.17
C GLU A 236 -21.77 -5.26 0.89
N ILE A 237 -21.90 -4.32 1.82
CA ILE A 237 -23.00 -4.30 2.80
C ILE A 237 -24.36 -4.24 2.09
N GLU A 238 -24.51 -3.36 1.10
CA GLU A 238 -25.76 -3.19 0.37
C GLU A 238 -26.14 -4.45 -0.43
N THR A 239 -25.16 -5.09 -1.07
CA THR A 239 -25.37 -6.32 -1.85
C THR A 239 -25.80 -7.48 -0.95
N ASN A 240 -25.08 -7.71 0.16
CA ASN A 240 -25.42 -8.78 1.12
C ASN A 240 -26.75 -8.54 1.86
N MET A 241 -27.29 -7.32 1.82
CA MET A 241 -28.61 -6.97 2.36
C MET A 241 -29.75 -7.18 1.35
N SER A 242 -29.47 -7.08 0.05
CA SER A 242 -30.48 -7.28 -1.01
C SER A 242 -30.74 -8.75 -1.36
N ASP A 243 -29.84 -9.65 -0.98
CA ASP A 243 -29.97 -11.07 -1.27
C ASP A 243 -31.11 -11.73 -0.49
N LEU A 244 -31.76 -12.74 -1.09
CA LEU A 244 -32.89 -13.51 -0.52
C LEU A 244 -32.58 -14.13 0.86
N GLN A 245 -31.29 -14.28 1.18
CA GLN A 245 -30.80 -14.66 2.49
C GLN A 245 -29.75 -13.65 2.93
N THR A 246 -30.08 -12.82 3.91
CA THR A 246 -29.16 -11.82 4.46
C THR A 246 -27.94 -12.51 5.08
N ASN A 247 -26.76 -12.30 4.51
CA ASN A 247 -25.52 -12.86 5.04
C ASN A 247 -24.99 -12.00 6.21
N HIS A 248 -25.54 -12.25 7.40
CA HIS A 248 -25.21 -11.48 8.61
C HIS A 248 -23.71 -11.51 8.97
N LEU A 249 -23.00 -12.59 8.64
CA LEU A 249 -21.57 -12.73 8.93
C LEU A 249 -20.72 -11.81 8.05
N ALA A 250 -21.01 -11.79 6.74
CA ALA A 250 -20.34 -10.90 5.80
C ALA A 250 -20.59 -9.44 6.16
N ILE A 251 -21.84 -9.08 6.43
CA ILE A 251 -22.22 -7.71 6.85
C ILE A 251 -21.52 -7.32 8.15
N SER A 252 -21.44 -8.22 9.15
CA SER A 252 -20.73 -7.96 10.41
C SER A 252 -19.25 -7.68 10.17
N SER A 253 -18.61 -8.49 9.32
CA SER A 253 -17.19 -8.33 8.99
C SER A 253 -16.93 -7.02 8.25
N ALA A 254 -17.81 -6.67 7.31
CA ALA A 254 -17.76 -5.43 6.55
C ALA A 254 -17.95 -4.19 7.44
N ILE A 255 -18.93 -4.20 8.35
CA ILE A 255 -19.16 -3.10 9.30
C ILE A 255 -17.98 -2.95 10.26
N ARG A 256 -17.38 -4.05 10.72
CA ARG A 256 -16.17 -4.01 11.55
C ARG A 256 -15.01 -3.36 10.80
N ALA A 257 -14.77 -3.75 9.54
CA ALA A 257 -13.74 -3.14 8.70
C ALA A 257 -14.03 -1.64 8.45
N LEU A 258 -15.28 -1.27 8.20
CA LEU A 258 -15.73 0.12 8.03
C LEU A 258 -15.46 0.95 9.28
N ALA A 259 -15.79 0.43 10.47
CA ALA A 259 -15.51 1.07 11.75
C ALA A 259 -14.01 1.30 11.94
N GLY A 260 -13.17 0.34 11.54
CA GLY A 260 -11.73 0.50 11.51
C GLY A 260 -11.29 1.65 10.59
N ILE A 261 -11.78 1.72 9.35
CA ILE A 261 -11.43 2.80 8.41
C ILE A 261 -11.84 4.18 8.97
N VAL A 262 -13.07 4.29 9.46
CA VAL A 262 -13.63 5.54 10.00
C VAL A 262 -12.87 5.96 11.26
N GLY A 263 -12.62 5.02 12.17
CA GLY A 263 -11.98 5.28 13.45
C GLY A 263 -10.50 5.63 13.31
N TYR A 264 -9.73 4.81 12.61
CA TYR A 264 -8.29 5.00 12.47
C TYR A 264 -7.91 6.13 11.53
N PHE A 265 -8.53 6.21 10.35
CA PHE A 265 -8.16 7.18 9.31
C PHE A 265 -9.06 8.41 9.27
N GLY A 266 -10.11 8.46 10.09
CA GLY A 266 -11.01 9.62 10.18
C GLY A 266 -11.83 9.87 8.90
N ILE A 267 -11.98 8.85 8.05
CA ILE A 267 -12.76 8.96 6.81
C ILE A 267 -14.23 9.17 7.18
N LYS A 268 -14.84 10.20 6.60
CA LYS A 268 -16.24 10.56 6.89
C LYS A 268 -17.20 9.75 6.03
N LEU A 269 -18.34 9.40 6.64
CA LEU A 269 -19.50 8.88 5.95
C LEU A 269 -20.28 10.02 5.29
N VAL A 270 -20.81 9.79 4.10
CA VAL A 270 -21.75 10.71 3.43
C VAL A 270 -23.20 10.37 3.79
N ASP A 271 -24.13 11.30 3.58
CA ASP A 271 -25.51 11.17 4.06
C ASP A 271 -26.25 9.94 3.49
N THR A 272 -25.93 9.53 2.26
CA THR A 272 -26.48 8.31 1.64
C THR A 272 -25.96 7.05 2.33
N GLU A 273 -24.66 6.98 2.63
CA GLU A 273 -24.04 5.86 3.36
C GLU A 273 -24.63 5.73 4.77
N VAL A 274 -24.83 6.87 5.45
CA VAL A 274 -25.49 6.91 6.77
C VAL A 274 -26.92 6.37 6.69
N ALA A 275 -27.69 6.76 5.67
CA ALA A 275 -29.05 6.26 5.47
C ALA A 275 -29.06 4.74 5.22
N SER A 276 -28.16 4.22 4.38
CA SER A 276 -28.01 2.78 4.15
C SER A 276 -27.72 2.03 5.44
N LEU A 277 -26.78 2.53 6.27
CA LEU A 277 -26.43 1.90 7.55
C LEU A 277 -27.58 1.93 8.58
N LEU A 278 -28.36 3.02 8.63
CA LEU A 278 -29.56 3.09 9.47
C LEU A 278 -30.62 2.07 9.04
N LYS A 279 -30.78 1.86 7.72
CA LYS A 279 -31.66 0.83 7.18
C LYS A 279 -31.19 -0.58 7.55
N VAL A 280 -29.87 -0.84 7.52
CA VAL A 280 -29.33 -2.12 8.01
C VAL A 280 -29.65 -2.30 9.49
N LEU A 281 -29.48 -1.25 10.28
CA LEU A 281 -29.74 -1.28 11.72
C LEU A 281 -31.22 -1.55 12.05
N SER A 282 -32.15 -1.02 11.26
CA SER A 282 -33.59 -1.26 11.48
C SER A 282 -34.05 -2.67 11.08
N LEU A 283 -33.29 -3.35 10.22
CA LEU A 283 -33.66 -4.66 9.66
C LEU A 283 -32.91 -5.83 10.32
N THR A 284 -31.87 -5.56 11.11
CA THR A 284 -31.07 -6.63 11.71
C THR A 284 -31.78 -7.29 12.90
N GLY A 285 -31.81 -8.62 12.88
CA GLY A 285 -32.26 -9.46 13.99
C GLY A 285 -31.13 -9.95 14.91
N THR A 286 -29.87 -9.59 14.63
CA THR A 286 -28.71 -10.14 15.36
C THR A 286 -28.10 -9.14 16.31
N GLU A 287 -27.82 -9.57 17.54
CA GLU A 287 -27.16 -8.76 18.56
C GLU A 287 -25.81 -8.23 18.07
N ARG A 288 -25.01 -9.09 17.45
CA ARG A 288 -23.67 -8.73 16.97
C ARG A 288 -23.68 -7.54 16.00
N LEU A 289 -24.61 -7.54 15.04
CA LEU A 289 -24.75 -6.43 14.10
C LEU A 289 -25.20 -5.15 14.78
N VAL A 290 -26.15 -5.25 15.72
CA VAL A 290 -26.60 -4.09 16.51
C VAL A 290 -25.41 -3.48 17.25
N GLN A 291 -24.63 -4.28 17.97
CA GLN A 291 -23.44 -3.82 18.70
C GLN A 291 -22.42 -3.13 17.76
N LEU A 292 -22.11 -3.75 16.62
CA LEU A 292 -21.15 -3.20 15.65
C LEU A 292 -21.62 -1.88 15.04
N LEU A 293 -22.90 -1.76 14.67
CA LEU A 293 -23.48 -0.54 14.11
C LEU A 293 -23.54 0.57 15.14
N LEU A 294 -23.87 0.27 16.39
CA LEU A 294 -23.81 1.24 17.49
C LEU A 294 -22.39 1.75 17.71
N CYS A 295 -21.38 0.87 17.67
CA CYS A 295 -19.98 1.29 17.73
C CYS A 295 -19.61 2.22 16.57
N LEU A 296 -19.98 1.86 15.34
CA LEU A 296 -19.75 2.70 14.17
C LEU A 296 -20.42 4.07 14.32
N MET A 297 -21.68 4.11 14.78
CA MET A 297 -22.42 5.34 15.05
C MET A 297 -21.72 6.23 16.08
N LEU A 298 -21.19 5.65 17.16
CA LEU A 298 -20.46 6.42 18.17
C LEU A 298 -19.14 6.99 17.61
N LEU A 299 -18.43 6.24 16.76
CA LEU A 299 -17.22 6.73 16.07
C LEU A 299 -17.50 7.85 15.06
N SER A 300 -18.69 7.83 14.47
CA SER A 300 -19.17 8.73 13.40
C SER A 300 -20.36 9.60 13.83
N ALA A 301 -20.41 9.93 15.13
CA ALA A 301 -21.58 10.54 15.77
C ALA A 301 -22.03 11.84 15.08
N ASP A 302 -21.08 12.67 14.62
CA ASP A 302 -21.40 13.93 13.95
C ASP A 302 -22.09 13.74 12.59
N GLN A 303 -21.85 12.62 11.90
CA GLN A 303 -22.53 12.31 10.64
C GLN A 303 -23.94 11.76 10.90
N PHE A 304 -24.10 10.83 11.85
CA PHE A 304 -25.40 10.25 12.20
C PHE A 304 -26.36 11.26 12.81
N LEU A 305 -25.86 12.21 13.61
CA LEU A 305 -26.70 13.26 14.21
C LEU A 305 -27.37 14.19 13.19
N LYS A 306 -26.85 14.29 11.96
CA LYS A 306 -27.52 15.05 10.89
C LYS A 306 -28.86 14.43 10.49
N LYS A 307 -29.04 13.13 10.72
CA LYS A 307 -30.27 12.36 10.46
C LYS A 307 -31.01 12.02 11.76
N GLN A 308 -31.07 12.97 12.69
CA GLN A 308 -31.62 12.80 14.04
C GLN A 308 -32.99 12.10 14.08
N LYS A 309 -33.93 12.48 13.21
CA LYS A 309 -35.29 11.90 13.19
C LYS A 309 -35.31 10.42 12.81
N GLU A 310 -34.56 10.04 11.78
CA GLU A 310 -34.43 8.65 11.35
C GLU A 310 -33.72 7.85 12.44
N LEU A 311 -32.64 8.40 12.99
CA LEU A 311 -31.87 7.80 14.06
C LEU A 311 -32.72 7.55 15.31
N SER A 312 -33.56 8.50 15.73
CA SER A 312 -34.41 8.34 16.92
C SER A 312 -35.40 7.19 16.75
N GLN A 313 -36.01 7.07 15.56
CA GLN A 313 -36.97 6.00 15.27
C GLN A 313 -36.30 4.63 15.33
N VAL A 314 -35.13 4.48 14.71
CA VAL A 314 -34.39 3.22 14.71
C VAL A 314 -33.92 2.84 16.12
N LEU A 315 -33.44 3.79 16.91
CA LEU A 315 -33.03 3.51 18.30
C LEU A 315 -34.20 3.06 19.18
N VAL A 316 -35.38 3.66 19.03
CA VAL A 316 -36.59 3.23 19.74
C VAL A 316 -36.96 1.79 19.36
N GLN A 317 -36.90 1.45 18.08
CA GLN A 317 -37.16 0.09 17.60
C GLN A 317 -36.21 -0.94 18.20
N ILE A 318 -34.90 -0.64 18.28
CA ILE A 318 -33.91 -1.54 18.89
C ILE A 318 -34.14 -1.71 20.39
N LEU A 319 -34.47 -0.63 21.09
CA LEU A 319 -34.77 -0.69 22.53
C LEU A 319 -36.02 -1.54 22.80
N GLN A 320 -37.00 -1.49 21.91
CA GLN A 320 -38.23 -2.29 22.00
C GLN A 320 -38.04 -3.75 21.56
N SER A 321 -37.02 -4.06 20.75
CA SER A 321 -36.82 -5.40 20.22
C SER A 321 -36.11 -6.36 21.18
N GLU A 322 -35.55 -5.84 22.28
CA GLU A 322 -34.79 -6.62 23.29
C GLU A 322 -33.62 -7.44 22.71
N ILE A 323 -33.18 -7.13 21.48
CA ILE A 323 -32.11 -7.87 20.79
C ILE A 323 -30.74 -7.64 21.43
N SER A 324 -30.53 -6.49 22.07
CA SER A 324 -29.25 -6.15 22.70
C SER A 324 -29.45 -5.22 23.90
N GLU A 325 -28.70 -5.46 24.97
CA GLU A 325 -28.63 -4.59 26.15
C GLU A 325 -27.71 -3.38 25.95
N MET A 326 -26.83 -3.42 24.94
CA MET A 326 -25.82 -2.40 24.68
C MET A 326 -26.38 -0.98 24.53
N PRO A 327 -27.53 -0.72 23.85
CA PRO A 327 -28.13 0.61 23.81
C PRO A 327 -28.46 1.19 25.19
N LEU A 328 -28.99 0.36 26.10
CA LEU A 328 -29.33 0.76 27.47
C LEU A 328 -28.06 1.03 28.29
N LEU A 329 -27.06 0.17 28.18
CA LEU A 329 -25.77 0.37 28.87
C LEU A 329 -25.09 1.67 28.41
N ILE A 330 -25.05 1.93 27.10
CA ILE A 330 -24.52 3.19 26.55
C ILE A 330 -25.31 4.38 27.10
N LEU A 331 -26.63 4.27 27.22
CA LEU A 331 -27.48 5.33 27.78
C LEU A 331 -27.11 5.63 29.24
N VAL A 332 -26.97 4.61 30.07
CA VAL A 332 -26.54 4.74 31.47
C VAL A 332 -25.17 5.38 31.55
N TYR A 333 -24.20 4.92 30.75
CA TYR A 333 -22.86 5.51 30.75
C TYR A 333 -22.85 6.99 30.36
N PHE A 334 -23.71 7.40 29.42
CA PHE A 334 -23.86 8.82 29.10
C PHE A 334 -24.50 9.62 30.25
N GLN A 335 -25.44 9.04 31.00
CA GLN A 335 -26.07 9.71 32.15
C GLN A 335 -25.09 9.87 33.32
N THR A 336 -24.23 8.87 33.55
CA THR A 336 -23.23 8.88 34.62
C THR A 336 -21.90 9.52 34.21
N ASP A 337 -21.79 10.11 33.02
CA ASP A 337 -20.56 10.69 32.45
C ASP A 337 -19.37 9.72 32.39
N ALA A 338 -19.68 8.43 32.26
CA ALA A 338 -18.76 7.30 32.23
C ALA A 338 -18.19 7.08 30.81
N ILE A 339 -17.56 8.12 30.24
CA ILE A 339 -17.10 8.11 28.84
C ILE A 339 -16.04 7.03 28.58
N GLN A 340 -15.17 6.76 29.56
CA GLN A 340 -14.14 5.73 29.43
C GLN A 340 -14.74 4.34 29.22
N GLN A 341 -15.84 4.03 29.92
CA GLN A 341 -16.56 2.77 29.80
C GLN A 341 -17.19 2.60 28.41
N ILE A 342 -17.65 3.69 27.80
CA ILE A 342 -18.12 3.69 26.40
C ILE A 342 -16.97 3.38 25.46
N GLU A 343 -15.82 4.04 25.65
CA GLU A 343 -14.63 3.79 24.83
C GLU A 343 -14.16 2.34 24.92
N ASP A 344 -14.11 1.78 26.14
CA ASP A 344 -13.68 0.41 26.39
C ASP A 344 -14.68 -0.60 25.81
N SER A 345 -15.99 -0.31 25.91
CA SER A 345 -17.03 -1.11 25.27
C SER A 345 -16.88 -1.14 23.74
N ILE A 346 -16.59 0.01 23.11
CA ILE A 346 -16.35 0.08 21.66
C ILE A 346 -15.13 -0.75 21.26
N ARG A 347 -14.00 -0.60 21.96
CA ARG A 347 -12.78 -1.36 21.66
C ARG A 347 -12.99 -2.87 21.85
N SER A 348 -13.72 -3.25 22.89
CA SER A 348 -14.08 -4.65 23.19
C SER A 348 -14.94 -5.25 22.09
N VAL A 349 -16.06 -4.61 21.73
CA VAL A 349 -16.96 -5.08 20.67
C VAL A 349 -16.27 -5.15 19.32
N LEU A 350 -15.50 -4.12 18.94
CA LEU A 350 -14.80 -4.12 17.65
C LEU A 350 -13.56 -5.02 17.65
N GLY A 351 -13.03 -5.41 18.82
CA GLY A 351 -11.77 -6.15 18.93
C GLY A 351 -10.61 -5.41 18.25
N MET A 352 -10.51 -4.09 18.46
CA MET A 352 -9.48 -3.22 17.89
C MET A 352 -9.22 -2.00 18.78
N GLN A 353 -7.98 -1.53 18.77
CA GLN A 353 -7.53 -0.37 19.56
C GLN A 353 -7.76 0.95 18.80
N VAL A 354 -9.02 1.22 18.45
CA VAL A 354 -9.38 2.40 17.64
C VAL A 354 -9.23 3.68 18.48
N PRO A 355 -8.65 4.75 17.90
CA PRO A 355 -8.62 6.05 18.55
C PRO A 355 -10.03 6.67 18.55
N ILE A 356 -10.56 6.97 19.74
CA ILE A 356 -11.87 7.59 19.92
C ILE A 356 -11.63 9.06 20.30
N ARG A 357 -12.02 9.99 19.43
CA ARG A 357 -11.84 11.43 19.71
C ARG A 357 -12.88 11.87 20.74
N ARG A 358 -12.43 12.15 21.96
CA ARG A 358 -13.27 12.61 23.09
C ARG A 358 -14.23 13.74 22.71
N SER A 359 -13.82 14.69 21.88
CA SER A 359 -14.68 15.78 21.42
C SER A 359 -15.94 15.32 20.66
N ARG A 360 -15.94 14.16 19.99
CA ARG A 360 -17.12 13.65 19.26
C ARG A 360 -18.12 12.96 20.17
N VAL A 361 -17.64 12.26 21.20
CA VAL A 361 -18.48 11.56 22.20
C VAL A 361 -19.02 12.56 23.23
N VAL A 362 -18.21 13.55 23.63
CA VAL A 362 -18.60 14.63 24.54
C VAL A 362 -19.59 15.60 23.88
N VAL A 363 -19.46 15.93 22.59
CA VAL A 363 -20.51 16.70 21.89
C VAL A 363 -21.84 15.93 21.87
N TYR A 364 -21.80 14.60 21.82
CA TYR A 364 -23.01 13.77 21.95
C TYR A 364 -23.61 13.84 23.36
N SER A 365 -22.78 13.83 24.42
CA SER A 365 -23.25 13.97 25.81
C SER A 365 -23.73 15.39 26.15
N GLU A 366 -23.06 16.43 25.64
CA GLU A 366 -23.44 17.84 25.83
C GLU A 366 -24.67 18.22 25.02
N LYS A 367 -24.79 17.80 23.75
CA LYS A 367 -26.04 17.97 22.99
C LYS A 367 -27.18 17.17 23.63
N LYS A 368 -26.91 15.99 24.21
CA LYS A 368 -27.89 15.26 25.04
C LYS A 368 -28.35 16.04 26.27
N ARG A 369 -27.52 16.86 26.91
CA ARG A 369 -27.97 17.73 28.02
C ARG A 369 -28.90 18.85 27.55
N SER A 370 -28.74 19.33 26.31
CA SER A 370 -29.69 20.25 25.66
C SER A 370 -30.96 19.55 25.15
N TRP A 371 -30.87 18.26 24.82
CA TRP A 371 -32.03 17.42 24.52
C TRP A 371 -32.72 17.09 25.83
N LYS A 372 -33.80 17.79 26.15
CA LYS A 372 -34.76 17.29 27.14
C LYS A 372 -35.16 15.86 26.71
N MET A 373 -34.56 14.86 27.34
CA MET A 373 -34.88 13.43 27.15
C MET A 373 -36.34 13.11 27.51
N THR A 374 -37.12 14.11 27.94
CA THR A 374 -38.57 14.05 28.05
C THR A 374 -39.26 13.81 26.70
N ASN A 375 -38.66 14.19 25.56
CA ASN A 375 -39.28 14.02 24.23
C ASN A 375 -38.79 12.79 23.45
N PHE A 376 -37.90 11.97 24.03
CA PHE A 376 -37.50 10.69 23.44
C PHE A 376 -38.30 9.49 24.00
N PHE A 377 -39.07 9.73 25.07
CA PHE A 377 -39.74 8.70 25.87
C PHE A 377 -41.17 9.08 26.31
N LEU A 378 -41.79 10.06 25.65
CA LEU A 378 -43.24 10.28 25.66
C LEU A 378 -43.80 10.07 24.27
#